data_AF-A0AAE1FS25-F1
#
_entry.id   AF-A0AAE1FS25-F1
#
_cell.length_a   1.000
_cell.length_b   1.000
_cell.length_c   1.000
_cell.angle_alpha   90.00
_cell.angle_beta   90.00
_cell.angle_gamma   90.00
#
_symmetry.space_group_name_H-M   'P 1'
#
loop_
_entity.id
_entity.type
_entity.pdbx_description
1 polymer ?
#
loop_
_entity_poly.entity_id
_entity_poly.type
_entity_poly.pdbx_seq_one_letter_code
_entity_poly.pdbx_strand_id
1 'polypeptide(L)'
;MHGRLKIKTTAEQAAEKQKEREQKRKLYLGGITQAFAKRTSSIHDEEGLKITAQLLTANPDAATLWNFRREILLAMKEELDEEKWSMKLLGEMGVVESCLGKNHKSYGAWHHRAWVMNTHPAPPWNDELKLCNKYLKMDERNFHCWDYRRFVVVGSKQGPEEELQFTRQLIEHNMSNYSAWHYRSKLLPLVHPPPPSTPHPISEAALIKELQTVVEAVFTDPSDQSPWFFLRWLVNRQEPSPRLVQVGYIEHPGAGDRSAGQVIVVFSGAVGTVELPGVAVDRLKAEGLVWTSPGGHRYSNVWHTELYLPNDSEHHTLTIKCDSAPERTLAVGCGVRRAVEWVGGVEAGSEELTDTARSTLEEVRENCSTLDELDPDNKWVLITLVDVLWALDPRSHQRRIHHHLSQLQHLDPLRATYYGDTKSKLAMETSLEHHRIEASADAQGGEAGRSFSMLGRSLTRVTSAHLLANAERVNLANNELRSVAPLSSLIACQELVLDGNKISDLTPLTTLSSLTKLSLAGNKIKSVSQVTALTQLKNLESLNLKGNPVCEDEEATKEIMETLGNLKELVLR
;
A
#
# COMPACT_ATOMS: atom_id res chain seq x y z
N MET A 1 -11.42 27.78 -9.91
CA MET A 1 -11.31 28.07 -8.46
C MET A 1 -9.89 28.38 -8.00
N HIS A 2 -8.84 27.90 -8.69
CA HIS A 2 -7.46 28.08 -8.25
C HIS A 2 -6.78 29.35 -8.81
N GLY A 3 -5.78 29.86 -8.09
CA GLY A 3 -4.87 30.91 -8.56
C GLY A 3 -5.46 32.31 -8.79
N ARG A 4 -6.71 32.57 -8.38
CA ARG A 4 -7.32 33.90 -8.57
C ARG A 4 -6.80 34.89 -7.54
N LEU A 5 -5.81 35.69 -7.95
CA LEU A 5 -5.31 36.83 -7.18
C LEU A 5 -6.46 37.79 -6.85
N LYS A 6 -6.56 38.18 -5.57
CA LYS A 6 -7.55 39.15 -5.09
C LYS A 6 -7.06 40.55 -5.44
N ILE A 7 -7.41 41.02 -6.64
CA ILE A 7 -7.07 42.36 -7.10
C ILE A 7 -8.06 43.34 -6.46
N LYS A 8 -7.55 44.39 -5.78
CA LYS A 8 -8.36 45.51 -5.32
C LYS A 8 -8.78 46.33 -6.54
N THR A 9 -10.07 46.35 -6.85
CA THR A 9 -10.66 47.15 -7.94
C THR A 9 -11.42 48.33 -7.36
N THR A 10 -11.46 49.45 -8.09
CA THR A 10 -12.33 50.59 -7.74
C THR A 10 -13.81 50.20 -7.89
N ALA A 11 -14.72 50.95 -7.26
CA ALA A 11 -16.16 50.70 -7.35
C ALA A 11 -16.66 50.74 -8.82
N GLU A 12 -16.11 51.63 -9.63
CA GLU A 12 -16.42 51.78 -11.05
C GLU A 12 -15.96 50.57 -11.88
N GLN A 13 -14.70 50.14 -11.71
CA GLN A 13 -14.17 48.94 -12.36
C GLN A 13 -14.92 47.66 -11.94
N ALA A 14 -15.37 47.60 -10.68
CA ALA A 14 -16.17 46.49 -10.19
C ALA A 14 -17.56 46.46 -10.84
N ALA A 15 -18.21 47.62 -10.99
CA ALA A 15 -19.51 47.75 -11.63
C ALA A 15 -19.46 47.39 -13.13
N GLU A 16 -18.43 47.85 -13.85
CA GLU A 16 -18.24 47.52 -15.26
C GLU A 16 -18.01 46.01 -15.47
N LYS A 17 -17.12 45.41 -14.68
CA LYS A 17 -16.84 43.97 -14.71
C LYS A 17 -18.06 43.13 -14.31
N GLN A 18 -18.93 43.65 -13.46
CA GLN A 18 -20.19 43.00 -13.10
C GLN A 18 -21.18 43.03 -14.26
N LYS A 19 -21.33 44.17 -14.93
CA LYS A 19 -22.18 44.29 -16.13
C LYS A 19 -21.73 43.34 -17.25
N GLU A 20 -20.42 43.25 -17.50
CA GLU A 20 -19.88 42.26 -18.46
C GLU A 20 -20.19 40.81 -18.07
N ARG A 21 -20.06 40.47 -16.78
CA ARG A 21 -20.36 39.12 -16.27
C ARG A 21 -21.84 38.80 -16.41
N GLU A 22 -22.72 39.75 -16.13
CA GLU A 22 -24.17 39.57 -16.28
C GLU A 22 -24.57 39.36 -17.73
N GLN A 23 -23.98 40.12 -18.67
CA GLN A 23 -24.19 39.90 -20.11
C GLN A 23 -23.70 38.51 -20.55
N LYS A 24 -22.48 38.12 -20.17
CA LYS A 24 -21.93 36.78 -20.47
C LYS A 24 -22.79 35.67 -19.85
N ARG A 25 -23.28 35.86 -18.62
CA ARG A 25 -24.17 34.92 -17.93
C ARG A 25 -25.51 34.79 -18.66
N LYS A 26 -26.11 35.89 -19.11
CA LYS A 26 -27.37 35.89 -19.86
C LYS A 26 -27.24 35.09 -21.15
N LEU A 27 -26.16 35.33 -21.92
CA LEU A 27 -25.88 34.58 -23.15
C LEU A 27 -25.64 33.08 -22.86
N TYR A 28 -24.86 32.76 -21.83
CA TYR A 28 -24.60 31.39 -21.43
C TYR A 28 -25.89 30.64 -21.02
N LEU A 29 -26.73 31.26 -20.20
CA LEU A 29 -28.02 30.66 -19.79
C LEU A 29 -28.98 30.49 -20.96
N GLY A 30 -29.02 31.44 -21.90
CA GLY A 30 -29.79 31.34 -23.13
C GLY A 30 -29.35 30.14 -23.97
N GLY A 31 -28.05 30.00 -24.21
CA GLY A 31 -27.50 28.86 -24.96
C GLY A 31 -27.73 27.52 -24.25
N ILE A 32 -27.56 27.45 -22.93
CA ILE A 32 -27.86 26.25 -22.13
C ILE A 32 -29.32 25.84 -22.29
N THR A 33 -30.25 26.79 -22.19
CA THR A 33 -31.70 26.53 -22.34
C THR A 33 -32.01 25.96 -23.72
N GLN A 34 -31.43 26.54 -24.77
CA GLN A 34 -31.60 26.04 -26.15
C GLN A 34 -31.00 24.64 -26.33
N ALA A 35 -29.80 24.39 -25.80
CA ALA A 35 -29.15 23.08 -25.89
C ALA A 35 -30.00 21.99 -25.20
N PHE A 36 -30.51 22.26 -24.00
CA PHE A 36 -31.36 21.29 -23.30
C PHE A 36 -32.71 21.10 -23.97
N ALA A 37 -33.34 22.17 -24.49
CA ALA A 37 -34.59 22.03 -25.23
C ALA A 37 -34.42 21.14 -26.47
N LYS A 38 -33.35 21.32 -27.24
CA LYS A 38 -33.04 20.43 -28.38
C LYS A 38 -32.80 18.99 -27.93
N ARG A 39 -32.01 18.78 -26.88
CA ARG A 39 -31.73 17.44 -26.36
C ARG A 39 -32.98 16.71 -25.86
N THR A 40 -33.85 17.39 -25.11
CA THR A 40 -35.12 16.82 -24.62
C THR A 40 -36.06 16.46 -25.75
N SER A 41 -36.06 17.23 -26.83
CA SER A 41 -36.84 16.97 -28.03
C SER A 41 -36.14 16.02 -29.02
N SER A 42 -34.99 15.43 -28.65
CA SER A 42 -34.18 14.55 -29.51
C SER A 42 -33.80 15.17 -30.86
N ILE A 43 -33.57 16.48 -30.90
CA ILE A 43 -33.15 17.21 -32.11
C ILE A 43 -31.63 17.16 -32.20
N HIS A 44 -31.11 16.43 -33.20
CA HIS A 44 -29.68 16.23 -33.44
C HIS A 44 -29.22 16.92 -34.73
N ASP A 45 -28.85 18.20 -34.63
CA ASP A 45 -28.52 19.03 -35.80
C ASP A 45 -27.23 19.86 -35.63
N GLU A 46 -26.78 20.48 -36.72
CA GLU A 46 -25.58 21.32 -36.76
C GLU A 46 -25.69 22.54 -35.81
N GLU A 47 -26.91 23.03 -35.60
CA GLU A 47 -27.15 24.11 -34.65
C GLU A 47 -26.84 23.66 -33.21
N GLY A 48 -27.24 22.43 -32.83
CA GLY A 48 -26.88 21.82 -31.55
C GLY A 48 -25.37 21.72 -31.35
N LEU A 49 -24.62 21.34 -32.40
CA LEU A 49 -23.14 21.37 -32.36
C LEU A 49 -22.61 22.79 -32.23
N LYS A 50 -23.16 23.78 -32.94
CA LYS A 50 -22.70 25.16 -32.81
C LYS A 50 -22.92 25.73 -31.40
N ILE A 51 -24.11 25.52 -30.83
CA ILE A 51 -24.46 26.00 -29.48
C ILE A 51 -23.56 25.36 -28.43
N THR A 52 -23.42 24.03 -28.46
CA THR A 52 -22.59 23.32 -27.48
C THR A 52 -21.11 23.69 -27.60
N ALA A 53 -20.58 23.93 -28.80
CA ALA A 53 -19.18 24.35 -29.00
C ALA A 53 -18.91 25.72 -28.35
N GLN A 54 -19.82 26.68 -28.51
CA GLN A 54 -19.71 28.01 -27.88
C GLN A 54 -19.73 27.91 -26.35
N LEU A 55 -20.66 27.12 -25.81
CA LEU A 55 -20.80 26.93 -24.36
C LEU A 55 -19.59 26.21 -23.76
N LEU A 56 -19.06 25.19 -24.43
CA LEU A 56 -17.90 24.43 -23.98
C LEU A 56 -16.59 25.21 -24.10
N THR A 57 -16.42 26.03 -25.14
CA THR A 57 -15.26 26.93 -25.23
C THR A 57 -15.25 27.93 -24.08
N ALA A 58 -16.42 28.34 -23.58
CA ALA A 58 -16.54 29.18 -22.39
C ALA A 58 -16.33 28.40 -21.08
N ASN A 59 -16.86 27.18 -21.00
CA ASN A 59 -16.77 26.30 -19.85
C ASN A 59 -16.67 24.82 -20.28
N PRO A 60 -15.45 24.28 -20.44
CA PRO A 60 -15.25 22.93 -20.96
C PRO A 60 -15.60 21.84 -19.94
N ASP A 61 -15.86 22.21 -18.68
CA ASP A 61 -16.21 21.27 -17.61
C ASP A 61 -17.72 21.00 -17.52
N ALA A 62 -18.52 21.55 -18.43
CA ALA A 62 -19.94 21.22 -18.56
C ALA A 62 -20.14 19.84 -19.23
N ALA A 63 -19.89 18.77 -18.47
CA ALA A 63 -19.88 17.38 -18.95
C ALA A 63 -21.11 16.97 -19.76
N THR A 64 -22.30 17.40 -19.35
CA THR A 64 -23.56 17.11 -20.03
C THR A 64 -23.60 17.62 -21.48
N LEU A 65 -22.92 18.74 -21.77
CA LEU A 65 -22.84 19.26 -23.13
C LEU A 65 -21.93 18.41 -24.01
N TRP A 66 -20.86 17.83 -23.47
CA TRP A 66 -20.05 16.85 -24.20
C TRP A 66 -20.85 15.58 -24.52
N ASN A 67 -21.73 15.15 -23.62
CA ASN A 67 -22.62 14.00 -23.87
C ASN A 67 -23.57 14.33 -25.02
N PHE A 68 -24.22 15.49 -24.97
CA PHE A 68 -25.13 15.92 -26.03
C PHE A 68 -24.43 16.06 -27.38
N ARG A 69 -23.19 16.60 -27.41
CA ARG A 69 -22.38 16.63 -28.63
C ARG A 69 -22.18 15.24 -29.23
N ARG A 70 -21.83 14.24 -28.41
CA ARG A 70 -21.64 12.86 -28.89
C ARG A 70 -22.93 12.26 -29.41
N GLU A 71 -24.06 12.51 -28.76
CA GLU A 71 -25.39 12.09 -29.24
C GLU A 71 -25.67 12.67 -30.63
N ILE A 72 -25.43 13.97 -30.83
CA ILE A 72 -25.62 14.61 -32.13
C ILE A 72 -24.70 14.00 -33.19
N LEU A 73 -23.41 13.86 -32.91
CA LEU A 73 -22.43 13.30 -33.86
C LEU A 73 -22.76 11.85 -34.24
N LEU A 74 -23.20 11.04 -33.28
CA LEU A 74 -23.59 9.65 -33.53
C LEU A 74 -24.87 9.56 -34.36
N ALA A 75 -25.86 10.43 -34.13
CA ALA A 75 -27.06 10.49 -34.97
C ALA A 75 -26.72 10.90 -36.41
N MET A 76 -25.82 11.86 -36.60
CA MET A 76 -25.38 12.30 -37.93
C MET A 76 -24.59 11.22 -38.68
N LYS A 77 -23.90 10.31 -37.98
CA LYS A 77 -23.07 9.27 -38.60
C LYS A 77 -23.86 8.39 -39.58
N GLU A 78 -25.14 8.14 -39.32
CA GLU A 78 -25.99 7.28 -40.17
C GLU A 78 -26.16 7.84 -41.60
N GLU A 79 -26.00 9.15 -41.78
CA GLU A 79 -26.19 9.85 -43.05
C GLU A 79 -24.87 10.22 -43.75
N LEU A 80 -23.72 9.93 -43.12
CA LEU A 80 -22.40 10.33 -43.61
C LEU A 80 -21.62 9.12 -44.15
N ASP A 81 -21.02 9.31 -45.33
CA ASP A 81 -19.96 8.42 -45.79
C ASP A 81 -18.70 8.55 -44.91
N GLU A 82 -17.78 7.60 -45.08
CA GLU A 82 -16.59 7.49 -44.22
C GLU A 82 -15.66 8.71 -44.31
N GLU A 83 -15.54 9.33 -45.48
CA GLU A 83 -14.72 10.52 -45.71
C GLU A 83 -15.31 11.72 -44.97
N LYS A 84 -16.61 11.97 -45.10
CA LYS A 84 -17.29 13.05 -44.38
C LYS A 84 -17.31 12.81 -42.87
N TRP A 85 -17.47 11.56 -42.43
CA TRP A 85 -17.39 11.20 -41.02
C TRP A 85 -16.00 11.50 -40.44
N SER A 86 -14.95 11.11 -41.16
CA SER A 86 -13.57 11.42 -40.83
C SER A 86 -13.35 12.94 -40.71
N MET A 87 -13.76 13.72 -41.70
CA MET A 87 -13.69 15.19 -41.66
C MET A 87 -14.46 15.79 -40.48
N LYS A 88 -15.65 15.25 -40.16
CA LYS A 88 -16.46 15.73 -39.03
C LYS A 88 -15.73 15.55 -37.70
N LEU A 89 -15.13 14.37 -37.50
CA LEU A 89 -14.35 14.07 -36.30
C LEU A 89 -13.06 14.90 -36.20
N LEU A 90 -12.37 15.16 -37.31
CA LEU A 90 -11.22 16.08 -37.33
C LEU A 90 -11.64 17.51 -36.96
N GLY A 91 -12.83 17.97 -37.39
CA GLY A 91 -13.40 19.24 -36.98
C GLY A 91 -13.62 19.33 -35.46
N GLU A 92 -14.10 18.24 -34.83
CA GLU A 92 -14.26 18.19 -33.37
C GLU A 92 -12.95 18.33 -32.61
N MET A 93 -11.83 17.86 -33.17
CA MET A 93 -10.52 18.06 -32.55
C MET A 93 -10.17 19.53 -32.35
N GLY A 94 -10.60 20.42 -33.24
CA GLY A 94 -10.40 21.87 -33.10
C GLY A 94 -11.25 22.50 -31.99
N VAL A 95 -12.48 22.00 -31.78
CA VAL A 95 -13.35 22.43 -30.67
C VAL A 95 -12.71 22.02 -29.34
N VAL A 96 -12.22 20.77 -29.26
CA VAL A 96 -11.53 20.27 -28.08
C VAL A 96 -10.24 21.06 -27.81
N GLU A 97 -9.43 21.36 -28.84
CA GLU A 97 -8.20 22.15 -28.65
C GLU A 97 -8.52 23.57 -28.15
N SER A 98 -9.58 24.20 -28.65
CA SER A 98 -10.07 25.49 -28.14
C SER A 98 -10.48 25.40 -26.66
N CYS A 99 -11.15 24.31 -26.27
CA CYS A 99 -11.54 24.02 -24.89
C CYS A 99 -10.32 23.78 -23.99
N LEU A 100 -9.32 23.02 -24.44
CA LEU A 100 -8.08 22.78 -23.72
C LEU A 100 -7.21 24.03 -23.61
N GLY A 101 -7.23 24.90 -24.62
CA GLY A 101 -6.62 26.24 -24.53
C GLY A 101 -7.26 27.09 -23.42
N LYS A 102 -8.54 26.87 -23.11
CA LYS A 102 -9.23 27.53 -21.98
C LYS A 102 -8.93 26.88 -20.64
N ASN A 103 -8.99 25.55 -20.59
CA ASN A 103 -8.67 24.76 -19.40
C ASN A 103 -8.03 23.43 -19.84
N HIS A 104 -6.70 23.38 -19.86
CA HIS A 104 -5.93 22.20 -20.25
C HIS A 104 -6.00 21.06 -19.22
N LYS A 105 -6.72 21.27 -18.11
CA LYS A 105 -7.01 20.29 -17.05
C LYS A 105 -8.48 19.84 -17.05
N SER A 106 -9.21 20.09 -18.15
CA SER A 106 -10.61 19.69 -18.27
C SER A 106 -10.73 18.19 -18.57
N TYR A 107 -11.31 17.43 -17.64
CA TYR A 107 -11.63 16.01 -17.85
C TYR A 107 -12.55 15.80 -19.05
N GLY A 108 -13.58 16.64 -19.19
CA GLY A 108 -14.56 16.52 -20.27
C GLY A 108 -13.92 16.67 -21.65
N ALA A 109 -13.03 17.65 -21.81
CA ALA A 109 -12.32 17.88 -23.06
C ALA A 109 -11.37 16.73 -23.44
N TRP A 110 -10.53 16.27 -22.51
CA TRP A 110 -9.62 15.13 -22.75
C TRP A 110 -10.37 13.83 -23.05
N HIS A 111 -11.44 13.55 -22.29
CA HIS A 111 -12.26 12.37 -22.52
C HIS A 111 -12.99 12.42 -23.88
N HIS A 112 -13.53 13.59 -24.26
CA HIS A 112 -14.13 13.76 -25.58
C HIS A 112 -13.10 13.58 -26.70
N ARG A 113 -11.86 14.06 -26.52
CA ARG A 113 -10.77 13.83 -27.48
C ARG A 113 -10.48 12.34 -27.66
N ALA A 114 -10.36 11.60 -26.56
CA ALA A 114 -10.15 10.15 -26.61
C ALA A 114 -11.32 9.42 -27.30
N TRP A 115 -12.55 9.86 -27.06
CA TRP A 115 -13.72 9.34 -27.79
C TRP A 115 -13.63 9.62 -29.29
N VAL A 116 -13.23 10.83 -29.71
CA VAL A 116 -13.01 11.16 -31.13
C VAL A 116 -11.96 10.22 -31.72
N MET A 117 -10.82 10.04 -31.06
CA MET A 117 -9.74 9.14 -31.51
C MET A 117 -10.20 7.68 -31.67
N ASN A 118 -10.97 7.15 -30.70
CA ASN A 118 -11.48 5.79 -30.77
C ASN A 118 -12.57 5.58 -31.83
N THR A 119 -13.24 6.64 -32.25
CA THR A 119 -14.35 6.56 -33.22
C THR A 119 -13.91 6.90 -34.66
N HIS A 120 -12.72 7.49 -34.81
CA HIS A 120 -12.18 7.90 -36.09
C HIS A 120 -11.68 6.69 -36.90
N PRO A 121 -12.03 6.56 -38.20
CA PRO A 121 -11.64 5.39 -38.99
C PRO A 121 -10.11 5.28 -39.20
N ALA A 122 -9.44 6.41 -39.39
CA ALA A 122 -7.98 6.49 -39.50
C ALA A 122 -7.40 7.59 -38.59
N PRO A 123 -7.30 7.37 -37.27
CA PRO A 123 -6.95 8.43 -36.32
C PRO A 123 -5.52 8.98 -36.54
N PRO A 124 -5.30 10.31 -36.44
CA PRO A 124 -4.01 10.94 -36.69
C PRO A 124 -3.06 10.83 -35.48
N TRP A 125 -2.69 9.60 -35.10
CA TRP A 125 -1.93 9.32 -33.87
C TRP A 125 -0.62 10.12 -33.74
N ASN A 126 0.12 10.31 -34.84
CA ASN A 126 1.38 11.05 -34.82
C ASN A 126 1.21 12.55 -34.52
N ASP A 127 0.11 13.15 -34.96
CA ASP A 127 -0.18 14.56 -34.65
C ASP A 127 -0.63 14.71 -33.19
N GLU A 128 -1.30 13.70 -32.64
CA GLU A 128 -1.68 13.67 -31.23
C GLU A 128 -0.46 13.52 -30.30
N LEU A 129 0.60 12.84 -30.72
CA LEU A 129 1.87 12.84 -29.98
C LEU A 129 2.50 14.23 -29.96
N LYS A 130 2.47 14.97 -31.08
CA LYS A 130 2.95 16.36 -31.13
C LYS A 130 2.12 17.27 -30.24
N LEU A 131 0.80 17.05 -30.19
CA LEU A 131 -0.10 17.75 -29.27
C LEU A 131 0.28 17.47 -27.81
N CYS A 132 0.54 16.21 -27.45
CA CYS A 132 1.01 15.85 -26.12
C CYS A 132 2.31 16.58 -25.78
N ASN A 133 3.28 16.61 -26.70
CA ASN A 133 4.54 17.34 -26.51
C ASN A 133 4.30 18.83 -26.27
N LYS A 134 3.37 19.46 -27.01
CA LYS A 134 2.98 20.87 -26.83
C LYS A 134 2.42 21.14 -25.44
N TYR A 135 1.49 20.31 -24.96
CA TYR A 135 0.87 20.51 -23.64
C TYR A 135 1.82 20.17 -22.48
N LEU A 136 2.68 19.15 -22.64
CA LEU A 136 3.70 18.82 -21.63
C LEU A 136 4.82 19.86 -21.59
N LYS A 137 5.14 20.53 -22.69
CA LYS A 137 6.05 21.68 -22.67
C LYS A 137 5.44 22.89 -21.93
N MET A 138 4.11 23.05 -21.99
CA MET A 138 3.40 24.13 -21.30
C MET A 138 3.21 23.86 -19.80
N ASP A 139 2.82 22.63 -19.45
CA ASP A 139 2.66 22.15 -18.08
C ASP A 139 3.11 20.69 -18.04
N GLU A 140 4.38 20.47 -17.70
CA GLU A 140 5.01 19.15 -17.63
C GLU A 140 4.40 18.25 -16.55
N ARG A 141 3.65 18.85 -15.61
CA ARG A 141 2.96 18.17 -14.51
C ARG A 141 1.49 17.92 -14.82
N ASN A 142 1.03 18.22 -16.04
CA ASN A 142 -0.34 17.97 -16.46
C ASN A 142 -0.60 16.46 -16.62
N PHE A 143 -1.07 15.81 -15.54
CA PHE A 143 -1.34 14.38 -15.54
C PHE A 143 -2.39 13.98 -16.59
N HIS A 144 -3.36 14.85 -16.93
CA HIS A 144 -4.33 14.55 -17.99
C HIS A 144 -3.66 14.36 -19.35
N CYS A 145 -2.65 15.20 -19.64
CA CYS A 145 -1.88 15.08 -20.86
C CYS A 145 -0.98 13.84 -20.85
N TRP A 146 -0.41 13.49 -19.69
CA TRP A 146 0.34 12.23 -19.53
C TRP A 146 -0.54 11.01 -19.75
N ASP A 147 -1.76 11.01 -19.19
CA ASP A 147 -2.73 9.93 -19.35
C ASP A 147 -3.17 9.82 -20.82
N TYR A 148 -3.47 10.95 -21.46
CA TYR A 148 -3.80 10.99 -22.87
C TYR A 148 -2.64 10.53 -23.76
N ARG A 149 -1.38 10.91 -23.43
CA ARG A 149 -0.21 10.42 -24.14
C ARG A 149 -0.11 8.90 -24.09
N ARG A 150 -0.30 8.28 -22.91
CA ARG A 150 -0.27 6.81 -22.78
C ARG A 150 -1.34 6.14 -23.65
N PHE A 151 -2.52 6.74 -23.73
CA PHE A 151 -3.57 6.30 -24.66
C PHE A 151 -3.12 6.42 -26.13
N VAL A 152 -2.53 7.55 -26.53
CA VAL A 152 -2.06 7.80 -27.90
C VAL A 152 -0.91 6.86 -28.28
N VAL A 153 0.03 6.57 -27.37
CA VAL A 153 1.17 5.66 -27.57
C VAL A 153 0.71 4.25 -27.95
N VAL A 154 -0.33 3.75 -27.26
CA VAL A 154 -0.96 2.46 -27.58
C VAL A 154 -1.55 2.50 -28.99
N GLY A 155 -2.28 3.57 -29.34
CA GLY A 155 -2.87 3.73 -30.67
C GLY A 155 -1.85 3.92 -31.80
N SER A 156 -0.75 4.64 -31.54
CA SER A 156 0.35 4.88 -32.48
C SER A 156 1.28 3.69 -32.62
N LYS A 157 1.10 2.64 -31.79
CA LYS A 157 1.99 1.47 -31.70
C LYS A 157 3.45 1.84 -31.42
N GLN A 158 3.68 2.91 -30.65
CA GLN A 158 5.03 3.20 -30.17
C GLN A 158 5.40 2.24 -29.04
N GLY A 159 6.65 1.77 -29.05
CA GLY A 159 7.15 0.85 -28.05
C GLY A 159 7.52 1.55 -26.73
N PRO A 160 7.71 0.77 -25.65
CA PRO A 160 8.20 1.29 -24.38
C PRO A 160 9.59 1.95 -24.47
N GLU A 161 10.44 1.55 -25.41
CA GLU A 161 11.80 2.08 -25.59
C GLU A 161 11.77 3.53 -26.09
N GLU A 162 10.94 3.84 -27.08
CA GLU A 162 10.78 5.20 -27.60
C GLU A 162 10.25 6.15 -26.52
N GLU A 163 9.31 5.68 -25.71
CA GLU A 163 8.79 6.45 -24.58
C GLU A 163 9.81 6.59 -23.45
N LEU A 164 10.67 5.58 -23.24
CA LEU A 164 11.76 5.68 -22.28
C LEU A 164 12.76 6.75 -22.72
N GLN A 165 13.07 6.84 -24.01
CA GLN A 165 13.88 7.91 -24.58
C GLN A 165 13.20 9.28 -24.47
N PHE A 166 11.88 9.36 -24.64
CA PHE A 166 11.12 10.59 -24.43
C PHE A 166 11.22 11.07 -22.96
N THR A 167 11.07 10.18 -21.97
CA THR A 167 11.24 10.57 -20.56
C THR A 167 12.64 11.09 -20.26
N ARG A 168 13.67 10.50 -20.88
CA ARG A 168 15.06 10.95 -20.74
C ARG A 168 15.23 12.38 -21.24
N GLN A 169 14.72 12.71 -22.43
CA GLN A 169 14.78 14.07 -22.98
C GLN A 169 14.10 15.10 -22.07
N LEU A 170 12.98 14.73 -21.43
CA LEU A 170 12.28 15.62 -20.50
C LEU A 170 13.07 15.83 -19.20
N ILE A 171 13.71 14.79 -18.66
CA ILE A 171 14.54 14.87 -17.45
C ILE A 171 15.81 15.69 -17.72
N GLU A 172 16.47 15.47 -18.87
CA GLU A 172 17.64 16.27 -19.28
C GLU A 172 17.30 17.75 -19.45
N HIS A 173 16.07 18.07 -19.86
CA HIS A 173 15.59 19.45 -19.94
C HIS A 173 15.21 20.02 -18.56
N ASN A 174 14.58 19.22 -17.71
CA ASN A 174 14.15 19.60 -16.38
C ASN A 174 14.13 18.39 -15.43
N MET A 175 15.14 18.29 -14.58
CA MET A 175 15.30 17.17 -13.64
C MET A 175 14.17 17.12 -12.59
N SER A 176 13.48 18.23 -12.32
CA SER A 176 12.37 18.32 -11.37
C SER A 176 11.04 17.79 -11.89
N ASN A 177 11.03 17.23 -13.10
CA ASN A 177 9.85 16.65 -13.71
C ASN A 177 9.52 15.28 -13.10
N TYR A 178 8.88 15.28 -11.93
CA TYR A 178 8.39 14.06 -11.27
C TYR A 178 7.56 13.15 -12.19
N SER A 179 6.76 13.74 -13.09
CA SER A 179 5.91 12.95 -13.98
C SER A 179 6.74 12.13 -14.97
N ALA A 180 7.86 12.68 -15.47
CA ALA A 180 8.79 11.95 -16.33
C ALA A 180 9.49 10.81 -15.56
N TRP A 181 9.98 11.07 -14.35
CA TRP A 181 10.56 10.03 -13.48
C TRP A 181 9.55 8.92 -13.14
N HIS A 182 8.31 9.29 -12.81
CA HIS A 182 7.25 8.34 -12.54
C HIS A 182 6.94 7.47 -13.75
N TYR A 183 6.82 8.08 -14.94
CA TYR A 183 6.55 7.32 -16.15
C TYR A 183 7.72 6.41 -16.53
N ARG A 184 8.96 6.90 -16.34
CA ARG A 184 10.19 6.10 -16.47
C ARG A 184 10.15 4.86 -15.57
N SER A 185 9.70 4.98 -14.33
CA SER A 185 9.56 3.85 -13.38
C SER A 185 8.51 2.82 -13.82
N LYS A 186 7.59 3.18 -14.72
CA LYS A 186 6.60 2.26 -15.31
C LYS A 186 7.07 1.63 -16.62
N LEU A 187 7.92 2.32 -17.37
CA LEU A 187 8.48 1.85 -18.64
C LEU A 187 9.65 0.90 -18.44
N LEU A 188 10.54 1.17 -17.48
CA LEU A 188 11.75 0.37 -17.28
C LEU A 188 11.47 -1.12 -17.04
N PRO A 189 10.48 -1.56 -16.23
CA PRO A 189 10.17 -2.99 -16.09
C PRO A 189 9.66 -3.66 -17.37
N LEU A 190 9.12 -2.89 -18.33
CA LEU A 190 8.68 -3.40 -19.63
C LEU A 190 9.85 -3.60 -20.60
N VAL A 191 10.84 -2.72 -20.52
CA VAL A 191 12.05 -2.74 -21.36
C VAL A 191 13.12 -3.68 -20.80
N HIS A 192 13.29 -3.67 -19.48
CA HIS A 192 14.32 -4.39 -18.73
C HIS A 192 13.67 -5.23 -17.62
N PRO A 193 12.89 -6.26 -17.98
CA PRO A 193 12.14 -7.03 -17.00
C PRO A 193 13.06 -7.70 -15.98
N PRO A 194 12.70 -7.66 -14.68
CA PRO A 194 13.44 -8.38 -13.65
C PRO A 194 13.26 -9.90 -13.77
N PRO A 195 14.28 -10.72 -13.44
CA PRO A 195 14.09 -12.15 -13.22
C PRO A 195 13.00 -12.42 -12.16
N PRO A 196 12.25 -13.54 -12.23
CA PRO A 196 11.20 -13.84 -11.25
C PRO A 196 11.68 -13.94 -9.79
N SER A 197 12.97 -14.19 -9.59
CA SER A 197 13.57 -14.39 -8.27
C SER A 197 14.06 -13.10 -7.62
N THR A 198 14.32 -12.05 -8.40
CA THR A 198 14.96 -10.83 -7.86
C THR A 198 13.95 -9.95 -7.12
N PRO A 199 14.34 -9.34 -5.99
CA PRO A 199 13.53 -8.33 -5.33
C PRO A 199 13.62 -6.96 -6.04
N HIS A 200 14.41 -6.79 -7.10
CA HIS A 200 14.56 -5.50 -7.77
C HIS A 200 13.48 -5.25 -8.82
N PRO A 201 13.10 -3.98 -9.07
CA PRO A 201 12.03 -3.66 -10.01
C PRO A 201 12.40 -3.90 -11.48
N ILE A 202 13.69 -4.03 -11.79
CA ILE A 202 14.26 -4.12 -13.15
C ILE A 202 15.47 -5.05 -13.16
N SER A 203 15.93 -5.45 -14.34
CA SER A 203 17.14 -6.26 -14.48
C SER A 203 18.35 -5.57 -13.83
N GLU A 204 19.27 -6.36 -13.27
CA GLU A 204 20.42 -5.85 -12.52
C GLU A 204 21.31 -4.90 -13.34
N ALA A 205 21.56 -5.23 -14.61
CA ALA A 205 22.33 -4.37 -15.51
C ALA A 205 21.66 -2.99 -15.71
N ALA A 206 20.33 -2.96 -15.79
CA ALA A 206 19.58 -1.70 -15.88
C ALA A 206 19.57 -0.95 -14.54
N LEU A 207 19.45 -1.66 -13.41
CA LEU A 207 19.51 -1.10 -12.07
C LEU A 207 20.82 -0.34 -11.84
N ILE A 208 21.97 -0.96 -12.13
CA ILE A 208 23.28 -0.34 -11.95
C ILE A 208 23.38 0.97 -12.75
N LYS A 209 22.96 0.94 -14.02
CA LYS A 209 22.99 2.11 -14.91
C LYS A 209 22.07 3.24 -14.42
N GLU A 210 20.85 2.92 -13.99
CA GLU A 210 19.89 3.92 -13.50
C GLU A 210 20.32 4.49 -12.15
N LEU A 211 20.93 3.68 -11.26
CA LEU A 211 21.51 4.17 -10.00
C LEU A 211 22.62 5.20 -10.26
N GLN A 212 23.56 4.91 -11.17
CA GLN A 212 24.62 5.86 -11.55
C GLN A 212 24.04 7.16 -12.10
N THR A 213 23.03 7.05 -12.98
CA THR A 213 22.40 8.22 -13.62
C THR A 213 21.62 9.08 -12.62
N VAL A 214 20.83 8.47 -11.72
CA VAL A 214 20.02 9.24 -10.77
C VAL A 214 20.87 9.88 -9.68
N VAL A 215 22.01 9.27 -9.33
CA VAL A 215 23.00 9.87 -8.43
C VAL A 215 23.42 11.23 -8.99
N GLU A 216 23.88 11.30 -10.23
CA GLU A 216 24.27 12.58 -10.86
C GLU A 216 23.16 13.65 -10.76
N ALA A 217 21.89 13.25 -10.95
CA ALA A 217 20.75 14.15 -10.82
C ALA A 217 20.56 14.69 -9.38
N VAL A 218 20.62 13.82 -8.36
CA VAL A 218 20.47 14.27 -6.96
C VAL A 218 21.65 15.13 -6.49
N PHE A 219 22.85 14.94 -7.04
CA PHE A 219 24.02 15.78 -6.73
C PHE A 219 23.97 17.14 -7.43
N THR A 220 23.27 17.23 -8.57
CA THR A 220 23.14 18.50 -9.31
C THR A 220 22.20 19.47 -8.60
N ASP A 221 21.10 18.99 -8.04
CA ASP A 221 20.22 19.78 -7.16
C ASP A 221 19.71 18.90 -5.98
N PRO A 222 20.43 18.90 -4.84
CA PRO A 222 20.04 18.14 -3.66
C PRO A 222 18.68 18.50 -3.07
N SER A 223 18.12 19.65 -3.43
CA SER A 223 16.81 20.10 -2.94
C SER A 223 15.63 19.54 -3.74
N ASP A 224 15.88 19.05 -4.96
CA ASP A 224 14.86 18.49 -5.84
C ASP A 224 14.45 17.09 -5.42
N GLN A 225 13.25 16.98 -4.86
CA GLN A 225 12.68 15.72 -4.40
C GLN A 225 12.47 14.66 -5.49
N SER A 226 12.34 15.04 -6.76
CA SER A 226 11.92 14.13 -7.84
C SER A 226 12.92 12.99 -8.10
N PRO A 227 14.22 13.27 -8.32
CA PRO A 227 15.22 12.21 -8.45
C PRO A 227 15.38 11.39 -7.16
N TRP A 228 15.21 11.98 -5.96
CA TRP A 228 15.26 11.23 -4.70
C TRP A 228 14.16 10.17 -4.59
N PHE A 229 12.92 10.49 -5.01
CA PHE A 229 11.84 9.50 -5.04
C PHE A 229 12.11 8.37 -6.05
N PHE A 230 12.73 8.68 -7.19
CA PHE A 230 13.10 7.68 -8.18
C PHE A 230 14.25 6.78 -7.69
N LEU A 231 15.29 7.37 -7.08
CA LEU A 231 16.37 6.64 -6.41
C LEU A 231 15.83 5.71 -5.33
N ARG A 232 14.90 6.22 -4.51
CA ARG A 232 14.22 5.40 -3.51
C ARG A 232 13.45 4.22 -4.10
N TRP A 233 12.84 4.38 -5.27
CA TRP A 233 12.18 3.27 -5.98
C TRP A 233 13.19 2.23 -6.51
N LEU A 234 14.37 2.64 -6.97
CA LEU A 234 15.43 1.73 -7.41
C LEU A 234 16.03 0.94 -6.24
N VAL A 235 16.28 1.61 -5.11
CA VAL A 235 16.91 1.02 -3.91
C VAL A 235 15.95 0.09 -3.17
N ASN A 236 14.67 0.45 -3.09
CA ASN A 236 13.70 -0.36 -2.36
C ASN A 236 13.38 -1.66 -3.10
N ARG A 237 13.53 -2.77 -2.36
CA ARG A 237 13.13 -4.12 -2.76
C ARG A 237 11.60 -4.17 -2.94
N GLN A 238 11.16 -4.68 -4.09
CA GLN A 238 9.76 -5.01 -4.35
C GLN A 238 9.33 -6.14 -3.41
N GLU A 239 8.11 -6.01 -2.87
CA GLU A 239 7.51 -7.12 -2.14
C GLU A 239 7.22 -8.26 -3.13
N PRO A 240 7.80 -9.46 -2.94
CA PRO A 240 7.50 -10.62 -3.75
C PRO A 240 6.04 -11.01 -3.55
N SER A 241 5.51 -11.77 -4.50
CA SER A 241 4.20 -12.41 -4.35
C SER A 241 4.10 -13.11 -2.99
N PRO A 242 2.93 -13.05 -2.33
CA PRO A 242 2.73 -13.72 -1.05
C PRO A 242 3.20 -15.17 -1.10
N ARG A 243 4.05 -15.56 -0.16
CA ARG A 243 4.61 -16.92 -0.04
C ARG A 243 4.31 -17.49 1.33
N LEU A 244 4.19 -18.81 1.42
CA LEU A 244 4.10 -19.52 2.70
C LEU A 244 5.41 -19.31 3.48
N VAL A 245 5.32 -18.85 4.73
CA VAL A 245 6.48 -18.54 5.59
C VAL A 245 6.54 -19.39 6.84
N GLN A 246 5.40 -19.83 7.37
CA GLN A 246 5.33 -20.69 8.55
C GLN A 246 4.14 -21.64 8.45
N VAL A 247 4.34 -22.85 8.94
CA VAL A 247 3.28 -23.84 9.16
C VAL A 247 3.34 -24.32 10.61
N GLY A 248 2.18 -24.56 11.21
CA GLY A 248 2.09 -25.00 12.60
C GLY A 248 0.92 -25.92 12.83
N TYR A 249 1.06 -26.77 13.85
CA TYR A 249 0.00 -27.58 14.44
C TYR A 249 0.02 -27.40 15.96
N ILE A 250 -1.15 -27.19 16.55
CA ILE A 250 -1.33 -27.03 17.99
C ILE A 250 -2.52 -27.90 18.43
N GLU A 251 -2.28 -28.85 19.33
CA GLU A 251 -3.33 -29.70 19.91
C GLU A 251 -4.20 -28.89 20.89
N HIS A 252 -5.52 -29.11 20.87
CA HIS A 252 -6.42 -28.44 21.81
C HIS A 252 -6.25 -29.00 23.24
N PRO A 253 -6.35 -28.15 24.28
CA PRO A 253 -6.34 -28.61 25.65
C PRO A 253 -7.51 -29.57 25.93
N GLY A 254 -7.21 -30.78 26.41
CA GLY A 254 -8.24 -31.73 26.87
C GLY A 254 -8.96 -32.51 25.77
N ALA A 255 -8.35 -32.71 24.60
CA ALA A 255 -8.95 -33.36 23.43
C ALA A 255 -9.46 -34.82 23.63
N GLY A 256 -9.19 -35.47 24.77
CA GLY A 256 -9.72 -36.81 25.06
C GLY A 256 -9.31 -37.87 24.02
N ASP A 257 -10.18 -38.85 23.77
CA ASP A 257 -9.93 -39.98 22.85
C ASP A 257 -9.79 -39.59 21.36
N ARG A 258 -9.98 -38.33 20.96
CA ARG A 258 -9.73 -37.85 19.58
C ARG A 258 -8.83 -36.64 19.63
N SER A 259 -7.56 -36.77 19.25
CA SER A 259 -6.60 -35.66 19.20
C SER A 259 -7.01 -34.63 18.14
N ALA A 260 -7.89 -33.72 18.54
CA ALA A 260 -8.28 -32.54 17.80
C ALA A 260 -7.22 -31.45 18.00
N GLY A 261 -6.77 -30.87 16.89
CA GLY A 261 -5.86 -29.75 16.92
C GLY A 261 -6.11 -28.80 15.77
N GLN A 262 -5.41 -27.67 15.82
CA GLN A 262 -5.52 -26.61 14.85
C GLN A 262 -4.26 -26.57 13.99
N VAL A 263 -4.46 -26.60 12.68
CA VAL A 263 -3.40 -26.32 11.70
C VAL A 263 -3.41 -24.83 11.41
N ILE A 264 -2.25 -24.19 11.49
CA ILE A 264 -2.05 -22.75 11.26
C ILE A 264 -1.06 -22.59 10.11
N VAL A 265 -1.40 -21.78 9.13
CA VAL A 265 -0.52 -21.41 8.02
C VAL A 265 -0.38 -19.90 7.95
N VAL A 266 0.85 -19.45 7.72
CA VAL A 266 1.22 -18.04 7.69
C VAL A 266 1.89 -17.72 6.37
N PHE A 267 1.46 -16.62 5.75
CA PHE A 267 1.97 -16.08 4.50
C PHE A 267 2.63 -14.71 4.71
N SER A 268 3.67 -14.42 3.93
CA SER A 268 4.37 -13.13 3.96
C SER A 268 3.48 -11.95 3.53
N GLY A 269 2.47 -12.21 2.71
CA GLY A 269 1.46 -11.25 2.26
C GLY A 269 0.06 -11.85 2.39
N ALA A 270 -0.97 -11.01 2.32
CA ALA A 270 -2.35 -11.48 2.44
C ALA A 270 -2.78 -12.28 1.21
N VAL A 271 -3.30 -13.50 1.42
CA VAL A 271 -3.82 -14.39 0.36
C VAL A 271 -5.29 -14.69 0.56
N GLY A 272 -5.97 -15.10 -0.51
CA GLY A 272 -7.34 -15.57 -0.48
C GLY A 272 -7.42 -17.08 -0.21
N THR A 273 -8.63 -17.65 -0.35
CA THR A 273 -8.86 -19.08 -0.09
C THR A 273 -8.35 -19.99 -1.22
N VAL A 274 -8.07 -19.44 -2.40
CA VAL A 274 -7.63 -20.22 -3.58
C VAL A 274 -6.18 -20.66 -3.42
N GLU A 275 -5.37 -19.88 -2.72
CA GLU A 275 -3.96 -20.11 -2.49
C GLU A 275 -3.66 -21.01 -1.26
N LEU A 276 -4.70 -21.50 -0.57
CA LEU A 276 -4.55 -22.25 0.67
C LEU A 276 -4.06 -23.69 0.42
N PRO A 277 -3.19 -24.21 1.30
CA PRO A 277 -2.59 -25.51 1.08
C PRO A 277 -3.57 -26.66 1.31
N GLY A 278 -3.32 -27.77 0.63
CA GLY A 278 -3.86 -29.07 1.02
C GLY A 278 -3.11 -29.63 2.23
N VAL A 279 -3.83 -30.34 3.11
CA VAL A 279 -3.26 -31.04 4.27
C VAL A 279 -3.50 -32.54 4.12
N ALA A 280 -2.50 -33.35 4.45
CA ALA A 280 -2.60 -34.80 4.55
C ALA A 280 -2.05 -35.28 5.90
N VAL A 281 -2.65 -36.34 6.46
CA VAL A 281 -2.18 -37.03 7.67
C VAL A 281 -1.74 -38.42 7.24
N ASP A 282 -0.48 -38.78 7.51
CA ASP A 282 0.12 -40.07 7.12
C ASP A 282 -0.11 -40.43 5.64
N ARG A 283 0.07 -39.42 4.78
CA ARG A 283 -0.13 -39.48 3.31
C ARG A 283 -1.59 -39.60 2.85
N LEU A 284 -2.55 -39.66 3.77
CA LEU A 284 -3.98 -39.62 3.46
C LEU A 284 -4.47 -38.18 3.49
N LYS A 285 -5.09 -37.73 2.39
CA LYS A 285 -5.60 -36.36 2.28
C LYS A 285 -6.67 -36.11 3.34
N ALA A 286 -6.54 -35.02 4.09
CA ALA A 286 -7.60 -34.55 4.97
C ALA A 286 -8.70 -33.89 4.14
N GLU A 287 -9.93 -34.41 4.25
CA GLU A 287 -11.09 -33.90 3.54
C GLU A 287 -11.95 -33.00 4.44
N GLY A 288 -12.73 -32.10 3.83
CA GLY A 288 -13.69 -31.27 4.55
C GLY A 288 -13.07 -30.16 5.42
N LEU A 289 -11.80 -29.80 5.20
CA LEU A 289 -11.15 -28.70 5.91
C LEU A 289 -11.86 -27.37 5.62
N VAL A 290 -12.20 -26.65 6.68
CA VAL A 290 -12.80 -25.31 6.61
C VAL A 290 -11.78 -24.30 7.11
N TRP A 291 -11.10 -23.67 6.17
CA TRP A 291 -10.15 -22.62 6.47
C TRP A 291 -10.85 -21.33 6.90
N THR A 292 -10.34 -20.74 7.97
CA THR A 292 -10.81 -19.47 8.52
C THR A 292 -9.64 -18.53 8.79
N SER A 293 -9.89 -17.24 8.64
CA SER A 293 -8.93 -16.19 8.96
C SER A 293 -9.30 -15.51 10.28
N PRO A 294 -8.33 -14.94 11.01
CA PRO A 294 -8.65 -14.10 12.17
C PRO A 294 -9.61 -12.98 11.77
N GLY A 295 -10.77 -12.88 12.44
CA GLY A 295 -11.78 -11.86 12.14
C GLY A 295 -12.63 -12.09 10.89
N GLY A 296 -12.48 -13.24 10.19
CA GLY A 296 -13.33 -13.60 9.05
C GLY A 296 -13.07 -12.79 7.77
N HIS A 297 -11.85 -12.30 7.60
CA HIS A 297 -11.44 -11.56 6.41
C HIS A 297 -11.29 -12.46 5.17
N ARG A 298 -11.67 -11.93 4.00
CA ARG A 298 -11.51 -12.63 2.70
C ARG A 298 -10.04 -12.84 2.32
N TYR A 299 -9.17 -11.92 2.73
CA TYR A 299 -7.73 -11.99 2.52
C TYR A 299 -7.03 -11.87 3.86
N SER A 300 -6.04 -12.72 4.11
CA SER A 300 -5.31 -12.75 5.38
C SER A 300 -3.90 -13.30 5.20
N ASN A 301 -2.97 -12.83 6.04
CA ASN A 301 -1.66 -13.44 6.20
C ASN A 301 -1.72 -14.74 7.00
N VAL A 302 -2.75 -14.94 7.83
CA VAL A 302 -2.90 -16.10 8.71
C VAL A 302 -4.20 -16.81 8.39
N TRP A 303 -4.12 -18.13 8.21
CA TRP A 303 -5.27 -19.01 8.05
C TRP A 303 -5.13 -20.20 8.98
N HIS A 304 -6.26 -20.68 9.49
CA HIS A 304 -6.28 -21.86 10.34
C HIS A 304 -7.48 -22.75 10.03
N THR A 305 -7.33 -24.04 10.29
CA THR A 305 -8.39 -25.04 10.17
C THR A 305 -8.27 -26.05 11.31
N GLU A 306 -9.42 -26.58 11.71
CA GLU A 306 -9.47 -27.72 12.61
C GLU A 306 -9.05 -29.00 11.89
N LEU A 307 -8.31 -29.85 12.58
CA LEU A 307 -7.81 -31.14 12.11
C LEU A 307 -7.95 -32.18 13.21
N TYR A 308 -8.53 -33.33 12.88
CA TYR A 308 -8.63 -34.48 13.77
C TYR A 308 -7.61 -35.52 13.34
N LEU A 309 -6.72 -35.89 14.27
CA LEU A 309 -5.78 -36.98 14.04
C LEU A 309 -6.51 -38.34 14.19
N PRO A 310 -6.17 -39.33 13.36
CA PRO A 310 -6.64 -40.70 13.54
C PRO A 310 -6.22 -41.30 14.89
N ASN A 311 -6.99 -42.25 15.42
CA ASN A 311 -6.67 -42.91 16.69
C ASN A 311 -5.85 -44.21 16.50
N ASP A 312 -5.40 -44.49 15.28
CA ASP A 312 -4.76 -45.74 14.90
C ASP A 312 -3.25 -45.79 15.20
N SER A 313 -2.64 -44.65 15.49
CA SER A 313 -1.23 -44.49 15.78
C SER A 313 -1.04 -43.42 16.85
N GLU A 314 0.03 -43.55 17.65
CA GLU A 314 0.47 -42.45 18.52
C GLU A 314 1.33 -41.43 17.75
N HIS A 315 1.79 -41.77 16.55
CA HIS A 315 2.65 -40.93 15.71
C HIS A 315 1.99 -40.64 14.37
N HIS A 316 1.92 -39.36 14.02
CA HIS A 316 1.42 -38.91 12.73
C HIS A 316 2.38 -37.94 12.06
N THR A 317 2.40 -37.98 10.74
CA THR A 317 3.08 -36.99 9.91
C THR A 317 2.05 -36.15 9.19
N LEU A 318 2.05 -34.84 9.44
CA LEU A 318 1.24 -33.88 8.70
C LEU A 318 2.02 -33.38 7.50
N THR A 319 1.48 -33.55 6.30
CA THR A 319 2.03 -33.00 5.07
C THR A 319 1.21 -31.81 4.61
N ILE A 320 1.86 -30.67 4.40
CA ILE A 320 1.24 -29.43 3.95
C ILE A 320 1.79 -29.09 2.56
N LYS A 321 0.89 -29.04 1.58
CA LYS A 321 1.23 -28.82 0.18
C LYS A 321 0.57 -27.56 -0.35
N CYS A 322 1.39 -26.59 -0.76
CA CYS A 322 0.97 -25.34 -1.39
C CYS A 322 1.59 -25.24 -2.77
N ASP A 323 0.88 -24.73 -3.77
CA ASP A 323 1.45 -24.56 -5.11
C ASP A 323 2.58 -23.51 -5.15
N SER A 324 2.56 -22.57 -4.18
CA SER A 324 3.53 -21.47 -4.08
C SER A 324 4.79 -21.82 -3.26
N ALA A 325 4.88 -23.01 -2.66
CA ALA A 325 5.98 -23.37 -1.77
C ALA A 325 6.31 -24.88 -1.81
N PRO A 326 7.57 -25.27 -1.55
CA PRO A 326 7.92 -26.67 -1.40
C PRO A 326 7.10 -27.34 -0.28
N GLU A 327 6.83 -28.63 -0.44
CA GLU A 327 6.10 -29.44 0.53
C GLU A 327 6.79 -29.40 1.91
N ARG A 328 5.98 -29.40 2.98
CA ARG A 328 6.44 -29.36 4.37
C ARG A 328 5.80 -30.46 5.19
N THR A 329 6.54 -30.97 6.17
CA THR A 329 6.11 -32.10 7.00
C THR A 329 6.33 -31.81 8.48
N LEU A 330 5.27 -31.91 9.28
CA LEU A 330 5.33 -31.78 10.73
C LEU A 330 5.11 -33.15 11.38
N ALA A 331 5.99 -33.53 12.30
CA ALA A 331 5.76 -34.69 13.17
C ALA A 331 4.88 -34.29 14.35
N VAL A 332 3.75 -34.99 14.54
CA VAL A 332 2.78 -34.72 15.60
C VAL A 332 2.35 -36.02 16.28
N GLY A 333 1.76 -35.93 17.46
CA GLY A 333 1.43 -37.09 18.31
C GLY A 333 2.55 -37.47 19.29
N CYS A 334 2.36 -38.53 20.06
CA CYS A 334 3.30 -39.08 21.05
C CYS A 334 3.80 -38.02 22.04
N GLY A 335 2.87 -37.22 22.60
CA GLY A 335 3.19 -36.13 23.53
C GLY A 335 3.68 -34.84 22.86
N VAL A 336 3.93 -34.82 21.55
CA VAL A 336 4.19 -33.60 20.77
C VAL A 336 2.87 -32.89 20.50
N ARG A 337 2.48 -32.02 21.44
CA ARG A 337 1.25 -31.23 21.36
C ARG A 337 1.35 -30.01 20.46
N ARG A 338 2.56 -29.66 20.02
CA ARG A 338 2.81 -28.50 19.18
C ARG A 338 4.02 -28.73 18.28
N ALA A 339 3.87 -28.43 17.00
CA ALA A 339 4.95 -28.46 16.01
C ALA A 339 4.83 -27.23 15.11
N VAL A 340 5.93 -26.50 14.91
CA VAL A 340 5.97 -25.30 14.05
C VAL A 340 7.24 -25.33 13.23
N GLU A 341 7.11 -25.08 11.93
CA GLU A 341 8.23 -25.04 10.99
C GLU A 341 8.21 -23.74 10.19
N TRP A 342 9.39 -23.15 10.03
CA TRP A 342 9.61 -21.98 9.18
C TRP A 342 10.00 -22.42 7.77
N VAL A 343 9.31 -21.90 6.77
CA VAL A 343 9.48 -22.28 5.36
C VAL A 343 10.57 -21.44 4.69
N GLY A 344 10.82 -20.22 5.17
CA GLY A 344 11.89 -19.33 4.72
C GLY A 344 12.15 -18.16 5.68
N GLY A 345 13.01 -17.21 5.28
CA GLY A 345 13.38 -16.04 6.08
C GLY A 345 12.21 -15.08 6.36
N VAL A 346 12.38 -14.20 7.36
CA VAL A 346 11.42 -13.14 7.70
C VAL A 346 11.29 -12.09 6.59
N GLU A 347 12.39 -11.81 5.89
CA GLU A 347 12.42 -10.83 4.81
C GLU A 347 12.01 -11.40 3.46
N ALA A 348 11.36 -10.54 2.69
CA ALA A 348 11.16 -10.67 1.27
C ALA A 348 12.50 -10.52 0.53
N GLY A 349 12.98 -11.59 -0.11
CA GLY A 349 14.14 -11.52 -0.99
C GLY A 349 15.47 -11.53 -0.24
N SER A 350 15.72 -12.51 0.62
CA SER A 350 17.05 -12.82 1.16
C SER A 350 18.06 -13.31 0.09
N GLU A 351 17.77 -13.10 -1.20
CA GLU A 351 18.79 -13.29 -2.24
C GLU A 351 19.88 -12.25 -1.99
N GLU A 352 21.11 -12.73 -1.91
CA GLU A 352 22.27 -11.87 -1.78
C GLU A 352 22.36 -10.99 -3.03
N LEU A 353 22.46 -9.68 -2.82
CA LEU A 353 22.91 -8.76 -3.85
C LEU A 353 24.20 -9.33 -4.44
N THR A 354 24.33 -9.36 -5.77
CA THR A 354 25.63 -9.68 -6.35
C THR A 354 26.66 -8.68 -5.86
N ASP A 355 27.94 -9.06 -5.88
CA ASP A 355 29.03 -8.15 -5.50
C ASP A 355 28.99 -6.84 -6.31
N THR A 356 28.52 -6.88 -7.56
CA THR A 356 28.42 -5.69 -8.41
C THR A 356 27.29 -4.77 -7.94
N ALA A 357 26.07 -5.29 -7.72
CA ALA A 357 24.97 -4.48 -7.21
C ALA A 357 25.26 -3.93 -5.80
N ARG A 358 25.89 -4.74 -4.94
CA ARG A 358 26.35 -4.32 -3.62
C ARG A 358 27.36 -3.18 -3.73
N SER A 359 28.36 -3.29 -4.60
CA SER A 359 29.36 -2.24 -4.83
C SER A 359 28.72 -0.93 -5.29
N THR A 360 27.74 -0.98 -6.20
CA THR A 360 27.03 0.23 -6.67
C THR A 360 26.22 0.87 -5.55
N LEU A 361 25.55 0.08 -4.69
CA LEU A 361 24.83 0.63 -3.53
C LEU A 361 25.80 1.25 -2.50
N GLU A 362 26.99 0.67 -2.32
CA GLU A 362 28.02 1.27 -1.47
C GLU A 362 28.54 2.59 -2.05
N GLU A 363 28.67 2.71 -3.37
CA GLU A 363 29.00 3.99 -4.01
C GLU A 363 27.91 5.04 -3.75
N VAL A 364 26.63 4.68 -3.88
CA VAL A 364 25.50 5.56 -3.53
C VAL A 364 25.58 5.98 -2.06
N ARG A 365 25.91 5.06 -1.15
CA ARG A 365 26.07 5.34 0.29
C ARG A 365 27.19 6.36 0.54
N GLU A 366 28.35 6.17 -0.06
CA GLU A 366 29.50 7.07 0.13
C GLU A 366 29.23 8.46 -0.43
N ASN A 367 28.63 8.53 -1.61
CA ASN A 367 28.20 9.78 -2.20
C ASN A 367 27.21 10.50 -1.25
N CYS A 368 26.17 9.80 -0.78
CA CYS A 368 25.21 10.40 0.17
C CYS A 368 25.87 10.82 1.49
N SER A 369 26.86 10.06 1.98
CA SER A 369 27.59 10.42 3.20
C SER A 369 28.40 11.71 3.00
N THR A 370 29.04 11.86 1.84
CA THR A 370 29.72 13.10 1.45
C THR A 370 28.73 14.27 1.38
N LEU A 371 27.53 14.04 0.86
CA LEU A 371 26.51 15.09 0.77
C LEU A 371 25.95 15.46 2.15
N ASP A 372 25.82 14.50 3.07
CA ASP A 372 25.42 14.75 4.47
C ASP A 372 26.47 15.61 5.19
N GLU A 373 27.76 15.43 4.91
CA GLU A 373 28.82 16.29 5.44
C GLU A 373 28.75 17.74 4.91
N LEU A 374 28.30 17.91 3.66
CA LEU A 374 28.18 19.22 3.00
C LEU A 374 26.86 19.93 3.33
N ASP A 375 25.77 19.19 3.51
CA ASP A 375 24.40 19.65 3.76
C ASP A 375 23.69 18.75 4.81
N PRO A 376 24.08 18.87 6.10
CA PRO A 376 23.65 17.95 7.17
C PRO A 376 22.16 18.02 7.55
N ASP A 377 21.46 19.04 7.03
CA ASP A 377 20.03 19.24 7.25
C ASP A 377 19.21 18.80 6.01
N ASN A 378 19.80 18.02 5.11
CA ASN A 378 19.10 17.47 3.96
C ASN A 378 18.38 16.16 4.30
N LYS A 379 17.07 16.26 4.51
CA LYS A 379 16.25 15.09 4.85
C LYS A 379 16.23 14.01 3.77
N TRP A 380 16.45 14.38 2.50
CA TRP A 380 16.45 13.42 1.39
C TRP A 380 17.71 12.55 1.43
N VAL A 381 18.85 13.16 1.74
CA VAL A 381 20.11 12.45 1.97
C VAL A 381 19.97 11.47 3.13
N LEU A 382 19.46 11.93 4.28
CA LEU A 382 19.31 11.08 5.46
C LEU A 382 18.35 9.90 5.24
N ILE A 383 17.22 10.10 4.56
CA ILE A 383 16.29 8.99 4.28
C ILE A 383 16.86 8.03 3.23
N THR A 384 17.62 8.52 2.25
CA THR A 384 18.31 7.66 1.28
C THR A 384 19.43 6.86 1.95
N LEU A 385 20.19 7.44 2.88
CA LEU A 385 21.15 6.68 3.70
C LEU A 385 20.46 5.57 4.48
N VAL A 386 19.30 5.84 5.08
CA VAL A 386 18.47 4.81 5.72
C VAL A 386 18.10 3.70 4.73
N ASP A 387 17.53 4.05 3.57
CA ASP A 387 17.07 3.06 2.58
C ASP A 387 18.24 2.21 2.03
N VAL A 388 19.40 2.83 1.75
CA VAL A 388 20.60 2.13 1.25
C VAL A 388 21.21 1.21 2.30
N LEU A 389 21.36 1.67 3.54
CA LEU A 389 21.85 0.84 4.65
C LEU A 389 20.92 -0.35 4.90
N TRP A 390 19.60 -0.13 4.77
CA TRP A 390 18.61 -1.19 4.87
C TRP A 390 18.71 -2.18 3.70
N ALA A 391 18.94 -1.71 2.48
CA ALA A 391 19.10 -2.57 1.31
C ALA A 391 20.38 -3.40 1.34
N LEU A 392 21.46 -2.88 1.95
CA LEU A 392 22.77 -3.54 2.06
C LEU A 392 22.78 -4.66 3.11
N ASP A 393 22.46 -4.30 4.36
CA ASP A 393 22.29 -5.22 5.48
C ASP A 393 21.74 -4.45 6.70
N PRO A 394 20.45 -4.55 7.01
CA PRO A 394 19.83 -3.78 8.09
C PRO A 394 20.36 -4.20 9.47
N ARG A 395 20.79 -5.45 9.64
CA ARG A 395 21.25 -5.98 10.94
C ARG A 395 22.59 -5.38 11.35
N SER A 396 23.58 -5.40 10.45
CA SER A 396 24.89 -4.79 10.75
C SER A 396 24.82 -3.27 10.87
N HIS A 397 23.86 -2.62 10.18
CA HIS A 397 23.72 -1.17 10.17
C HIS A 397 22.66 -0.60 11.12
N GLN A 398 22.08 -1.43 12.00
CA GLN A 398 20.95 -1.04 12.86
C GLN A 398 21.17 0.27 13.63
N ARG A 399 22.38 0.47 14.19
CA ARG A 399 22.73 1.68 14.94
C ARG A 399 22.74 2.93 14.07
N ARG A 400 23.31 2.84 12.85
CA ARG A 400 23.36 3.95 11.89
C ARG A 400 21.96 4.31 11.39
N ILE A 401 21.18 3.30 11.01
CA ILE A 401 19.78 3.50 10.59
C ILE A 401 18.98 4.20 11.70
N HIS A 402 19.10 3.73 12.95
CA HIS A 402 18.42 4.36 14.09
C HIS A 402 18.88 5.80 14.33
N HIS A 403 20.17 6.09 14.16
CA HIS A 403 20.74 7.43 14.28
C HIS A 403 20.12 8.39 13.24
N HIS A 404 20.17 8.05 11.96
CA HIS A 404 19.60 8.87 10.88
C HIS A 404 18.09 9.05 11.03
N LEU A 405 17.35 8.00 11.42
CA LEU A 405 15.92 8.13 11.73
C LEU A 405 15.65 9.08 12.91
N SER A 406 16.55 9.14 13.91
CA SER A 406 16.43 10.12 15.01
C SER A 406 16.65 11.56 14.53
N GLN A 407 17.66 11.78 13.68
CA GLN A 407 17.91 13.09 13.08
C GLN A 407 16.70 13.55 12.25
N LEU A 408 16.14 12.65 11.43
CA LEU A 408 14.94 12.90 10.64
C LEU A 408 13.72 13.28 11.48
N GLN A 409 13.54 12.69 12.67
CA GLN A 409 12.45 13.10 13.58
C GLN A 409 12.55 14.55 14.05
N HIS A 410 13.78 15.05 14.20
CA HIS A 410 14.03 16.46 14.56
C HIS A 410 13.88 17.39 13.35
N LEU A 411 14.44 16.99 12.21
CA LEU A 411 14.51 17.78 10.98
C LEU A 411 13.17 17.89 10.24
N ASP A 412 12.35 16.84 10.25
CA ASP A 412 11.02 16.82 9.62
C ASP A 412 9.93 16.41 10.63
N PRO A 413 9.58 17.31 11.58
CA PRO A 413 8.69 16.99 12.70
C PRO A 413 7.27 16.60 12.24
N LEU A 414 6.85 17.04 11.05
CA LEU A 414 5.56 16.65 10.47
C LEU A 414 5.49 15.16 10.12
N ARG A 415 6.65 14.49 9.98
CA ARG A 415 6.77 13.03 9.74
C ARG A 415 7.46 12.29 10.88
N ALA A 416 7.63 12.90 12.05
CA ALA A 416 8.28 12.27 13.20
C ALA A 416 7.67 10.89 13.56
N THR A 417 6.35 10.73 13.44
CA THR A 417 5.67 9.45 13.65
C THR A 417 6.05 8.41 12.59
N TYR A 418 6.20 8.80 11.33
CA TYR A 418 6.61 7.89 10.26
C TYR A 418 8.01 7.33 10.54
N TYR A 419 8.97 8.18 10.93
CA TYR A 419 10.31 7.71 11.28
C TYR A 419 10.33 6.84 12.55
N GLY A 420 9.49 7.15 13.55
CA GLY A 420 9.31 6.30 14.73
C GLY A 420 8.74 4.91 14.39
N ASP A 421 7.76 4.87 13.48
CA ASP A 421 7.21 3.61 12.97
C ASP A 421 8.25 2.83 12.16
N THR A 422 9.10 3.51 11.38
CA THR A 422 10.23 2.87 10.66
C THR A 422 11.27 2.31 11.64
N LYS A 423 11.59 3.00 12.74
CA LYS A 423 12.46 2.44 13.80
C LYS A 423 11.84 1.19 14.43
N SER A 424 10.53 1.22 14.67
CA SER A 424 9.79 0.08 15.20
C SER A 424 9.83 -1.11 14.23
N LYS A 425 9.68 -0.84 12.92
CA LYS A 425 9.82 -1.84 11.85
C LYS A 425 11.20 -2.51 11.90
N LEU A 426 12.28 -1.73 11.95
CA LEU A 426 13.65 -2.25 12.03
C LEU A 426 13.86 -3.16 13.25
N ALA A 427 13.38 -2.71 14.41
CA ALA A 427 13.48 -3.47 15.65
C ALA A 427 12.69 -4.79 15.57
N MET A 428 11.46 -4.74 15.05
CA MET A 428 10.62 -5.93 14.86
C MET A 428 11.26 -6.92 13.87
N GLU A 429 11.72 -6.47 12.70
CA GLU A 429 12.35 -7.35 11.70
C GLU A 429 13.60 -8.04 12.26
N THR A 430 14.47 -7.28 12.94
CA THR A 430 15.68 -7.83 13.57
C THR A 430 15.33 -8.89 14.61
N SER A 431 14.37 -8.60 15.49
CA SER A 431 13.98 -9.52 16.57
C SER A 431 13.18 -10.73 16.09
N LEU A 432 12.34 -10.57 15.06
CA LEU A 432 11.63 -11.69 14.44
C LEU A 432 12.59 -12.65 13.74
N GLU A 433 13.63 -12.12 13.07
CA GLU A 433 14.64 -12.97 12.43
C GLU A 433 15.48 -13.73 13.47
N HIS A 434 15.84 -13.10 14.60
CA HIS A 434 16.47 -13.81 15.72
C HIS A 434 15.54 -14.90 16.28
N HIS A 435 14.28 -14.57 16.54
CA HIS A 435 13.29 -15.53 17.01
C HIS A 435 13.11 -16.70 16.04
N ARG A 436 13.12 -16.44 14.73
CA ARG A 436 13.09 -17.49 13.69
C ARG A 436 14.30 -18.41 13.80
N ILE A 437 15.51 -17.86 13.88
CA ILE A 437 16.76 -18.64 13.96
C ILE A 437 16.76 -19.51 15.22
N GLU A 438 16.38 -18.94 16.37
CA GLU A 438 16.29 -19.67 17.65
C GLU A 438 15.22 -20.76 17.61
N ALA A 439 14.03 -20.47 17.07
CA ALA A 439 12.95 -21.45 16.93
C ALA A 439 13.32 -22.60 15.97
N SER A 440 14.06 -22.32 14.90
CA SER A 440 14.53 -23.35 13.97
C SER A 440 15.65 -24.23 14.53
N ALA A 441 16.46 -23.73 15.47
CA ALA A 441 17.48 -24.52 16.14
C ALA A 441 16.90 -25.50 17.18
N ASP A 442 15.69 -25.22 17.67
CA ASP A 442 14.99 -25.98 18.71
C ASP A 442 14.06 -27.06 18.13
N ALA A 443 14.66 -28.04 17.44
CA ALA A 443 13.94 -29.10 16.70
C ALA A 443 13.06 -30.03 17.56
N GLN A 444 13.03 -29.86 18.88
CA GLN A 444 12.28 -30.69 19.84
C GLN A 444 11.24 -29.89 20.65
N GLY A 445 10.90 -28.66 20.23
CA GLY A 445 9.77 -27.92 20.79
C GLY A 445 10.02 -27.28 22.15
N GLY A 446 11.25 -26.84 22.44
CA GLY A 446 11.56 -26.04 23.62
C GLY A 446 10.93 -24.64 23.62
N GLU A 447 11.28 -23.84 24.62
CA GLU A 447 10.61 -22.57 24.95
C GLU A 447 10.86 -21.45 23.92
N ALA A 448 11.95 -21.51 23.15
CA ALA A 448 12.43 -20.41 22.31
C ALA A 448 11.43 -20.01 21.21
N GLY A 449 10.72 -20.99 20.62
CA GLY A 449 9.68 -20.75 19.60
C GLY A 449 8.27 -20.48 20.15
N ARG A 450 8.10 -20.45 21.49
CA ARG A 450 6.80 -20.26 22.15
C ARG A 450 6.62 -18.85 22.68
N SER A 451 7.72 -18.20 23.06
CA SER A 451 7.69 -16.88 23.69
C SER A 451 8.41 -15.85 22.82
N PHE A 452 7.81 -14.68 22.67
CA PHE A 452 8.41 -13.53 21.98
C PHE A 452 8.34 -12.30 22.88
N SER A 453 9.45 -11.56 23.01
CA SER A 453 9.52 -10.37 23.87
C SER A 453 10.22 -9.20 23.20
N MET A 454 9.55 -8.04 23.22
CA MET A 454 10.08 -6.74 22.81
C MET A 454 9.87 -5.70 23.93
N LEU A 455 10.07 -6.13 25.18
CA LEU A 455 10.00 -5.27 26.37
C LEU A 455 10.92 -4.05 26.21
N GLY A 456 10.39 -2.84 26.42
CA GLY A 456 11.23 -1.64 26.57
C GLY A 456 11.92 -1.17 25.29
N ARG A 457 11.37 -1.48 24.11
CA ARG A 457 12.02 -1.18 22.81
C ARG A 457 11.55 0.13 22.16
N SER A 458 10.75 0.92 22.87
CA SER A 458 10.18 2.19 22.39
C SER A 458 9.38 2.04 21.08
N LEU A 459 8.71 0.89 20.90
CA LEU A 459 7.91 0.62 19.71
C LEU A 459 6.69 1.53 19.66
N THR A 460 6.50 2.25 18.55
CA THR A 460 5.27 3.02 18.26
C THR A 460 4.25 2.20 17.47
N ARG A 461 4.73 1.17 16.77
CA ARG A 461 3.92 0.25 15.95
C ARG A 461 4.49 -1.16 15.97
N VAL A 462 3.61 -2.17 16.00
CA VAL A 462 3.99 -3.57 15.74
C VAL A 462 3.86 -3.85 14.25
N THR A 463 4.91 -4.37 13.62
CA THR A 463 4.91 -4.82 12.22
C THR A 463 5.08 -6.32 12.14
N SER A 464 4.57 -6.93 11.06
CA SER A 464 4.73 -8.37 10.78
C SER A 464 4.29 -9.30 11.93
N ALA A 465 3.30 -8.88 12.73
CA ALA A 465 2.77 -9.66 13.85
C ALA A 465 2.21 -11.03 13.43
N HIS A 466 1.80 -11.19 12.17
CA HIS A 466 1.37 -12.47 11.61
C HIS A 466 2.43 -13.57 11.72
N LEU A 467 3.71 -13.21 11.75
CA LEU A 467 4.81 -14.16 11.95
C LEU A 467 4.88 -14.75 13.36
N LEU A 468 4.11 -14.19 14.29
CA LEU A 468 3.94 -14.66 15.66
C LEU A 468 2.60 -15.38 15.86
N ALA A 469 1.89 -15.74 14.79
CA ALA A 469 0.57 -16.40 14.87
C ALA A 469 0.58 -17.69 15.70
N ASN A 470 1.72 -18.38 15.73
CA ASN A 470 1.93 -19.59 16.49
C ASN A 470 2.52 -19.36 17.90
N ALA A 471 2.86 -18.14 18.31
CA ALA A 471 3.47 -17.86 19.62
C ALA A 471 2.44 -17.98 20.75
N GLU A 472 2.82 -18.63 21.86
CA GLU A 472 1.97 -18.81 23.05
C GLU A 472 2.07 -17.61 24.00
N ARG A 473 3.25 -17.00 24.12
CA ARG A 473 3.49 -15.86 25.01
C ARG A 473 4.09 -14.70 24.24
N VAL A 474 3.47 -13.53 24.35
CA VAL A 474 3.96 -12.31 23.69
C VAL A 474 4.03 -11.19 24.71
N ASN A 475 5.24 -10.64 24.91
CA ASN A 475 5.48 -9.52 25.80
C ASN A 475 5.93 -8.27 25.01
N LEU A 476 5.07 -7.26 24.99
CA LEU A 476 5.29 -5.97 24.34
C LEU A 476 5.20 -4.82 25.34
N ALA A 477 5.45 -5.09 26.62
CA ALA A 477 5.36 -4.08 27.66
C ALA A 477 6.40 -2.96 27.53
N ASN A 478 6.12 -1.82 28.16
CA ASN A 478 6.96 -0.63 28.22
C ASN A 478 7.37 -0.12 26.82
N ASN A 479 6.39 0.02 25.94
CA ASN A 479 6.55 0.59 24.60
C ASN A 479 5.62 1.81 24.45
N GLU A 480 5.45 2.31 23.23
CA GLU A 480 4.61 3.47 22.91
C GLU A 480 3.39 3.12 22.06
N LEU A 481 2.94 1.86 22.12
CA LEU A 481 1.87 1.36 21.27
C LEU A 481 0.55 2.06 21.60
N ARG A 482 -0.10 2.60 20.56
CA ARG A 482 -1.46 3.17 20.65
C ARG A 482 -2.53 2.23 20.12
N SER A 483 -2.15 1.39 19.17
CA SER A 483 -3.04 0.43 18.51
C SER A 483 -2.48 -0.98 18.64
N VAL A 484 -3.38 -1.91 18.93
CA VAL A 484 -3.12 -3.36 18.97
C VAL A 484 -3.69 -4.08 17.74
N ALA A 485 -4.13 -3.35 16.71
CA ALA A 485 -4.69 -3.93 15.49
C ALA A 485 -3.84 -5.02 14.83
N PRO A 486 -2.50 -4.88 14.73
CA PRO A 486 -1.65 -5.94 14.18
C PRO A 486 -1.70 -7.26 14.97
N LEU A 487 -2.03 -7.20 16.26
CA LEU A 487 -1.99 -8.35 17.16
C LEU A 487 -3.15 -9.32 16.94
N SER A 488 -4.17 -8.96 16.15
CA SER A 488 -5.31 -9.85 15.84
C SER A 488 -4.91 -11.19 15.21
N SER A 489 -3.69 -11.27 14.69
CA SER A 489 -3.08 -12.45 14.08
C SER A 489 -2.51 -13.47 15.06
N LEU A 490 -2.40 -13.15 16.36
CA LEU A 490 -1.79 -13.99 17.40
C LEU A 490 -2.71 -15.14 17.88
N ILE A 491 -3.27 -15.93 16.96
CA ILE A 491 -4.33 -16.90 17.25
C ILE A 491 -3.97 -17.99 18.26
N ALA A 492 -2.67 -18.32 18.39
CA ALA A 492 -2.18 -19.28 19.38
C ALA A 492 -1.80 -18.66 20.74
N CYS A 493 -1.86 -17.33 20.88
CA CYS A 493 -1.37 -16.63 22.05
C CYS A 493 -2.27 -16.88 23.27
N GLN A 494 -1.65 -17.38 24.33
CA GLN A 494 -2.26 -17.68 25.62
C GLN A 494 -1.99 -16.59 26.65
N GLU A 495 -0.82 -15.94 26.57
CA GLU A 495 -0.40 -14.87 27.48
C GLU A 495 0.10 -13.66 26.70
N LEU A 496 -0.58 -12.53 26.86
CA LEU A 496 -0.25 -11.27 26.20
C LEU A 496 0.00 -10.18 27.24
N VAL A 497 1.23 -9.65 27.25
CA VAL A 497 1.65 -8.59 28.17
C VAL A 497 1.85 -7.29 27.38
N LEU A 498 1.03 -6.28 27.67
CA LEU A 498 0.97 -4.99 26.99
C LEU A 498 1.13 -3.80 27.96
N ASP A 499 1.70 -4.05 29.13
CA ASP A 499 1.84 -3.05 30.19
C ASP A 499 2.62 -1.81 29.73
N GLY A 500 2.35 -0.65 30.33
CA GLY A 500 3.12 0.57 30.10
C GLY A 500 3.10 1.05 28.64
N ASN A 501 1.96 0.95 27.97
CA ASN A 501 1.73 1.45 26.61
C ASN A 501 0.72 2.62 26.60
N LYS A 502 0.22 2.99 25.42
CA LYS A 502 -0.74 4.10 25.20
C LYS A 502 -2.07 3.58 24.61
N ILE A 503 -2.46 2.35 24.95
CA ILE A 503 -3.61 1.64 24.36
C ILE A 503 -4.92 2.10 25.01
N SER A 504 -5.93 2.32 24.18
CA SER A 504 -7.30 2.65 24.62
C SER A 504 -8.39 1.85 23.92
N ASP A 505 -8.10 1.23 22.78
CA ASP A 505 -9.06 0.41 22.03
C ASP A 505 -8.62 -1.05 22.07
N LEU A 506 -9.49 -1.91 22.61
CA LEU A 506 -9.26 -3.34 22.79
C LEU A 506 -10.00 -4.19 21.75
N THR A 507 -10.81 -3.57 20.89
CA THR A 507 -11.61 -4.25 19.86
C THR A 507 -10.78 -5.22 19.00
N PRO A 508 -9.54 -4.89 18.57
CA PRO A 508 -8.79 -5.82 17.73
C PRO A 508 -8.31 -7.10 18.42
N LEU A 509 -8.38 -7.17 19.76
CA LEU A 509 -7.98 -8.36 20.51
C LEU A 509 -9.06 -9.44 20.52
N THR A 510 -10.29 -9.17 20.05
CA THR A 510 -11.41 -10.12 20.10
C THR A 510 -11.17 -11.41 19.31
N THR A 511 -10.19 -11.43 18.40
CA THR A 511 -9.86 -12.59 17.57
C THR A 511 -8.94 -13.60 18.28
N LEU A 512 -8.42 -13.27 19.47
CA LEU A 512 -7.45 -14.09 20.20
C LEU A 512 -8.12 -15.18 21.01
N SER A 513 -8.74 -16.16 20.34
CA SER A 513 -9.54 -17.21 20.96
C SER A 513 -8.78 -18.07 21.98
N SER A 514 -7.45 -18.16 21.87
CA SER A 514 -6.60 -18.93 22.78
C SER A 514 -6.14 -18.15 24.01
N LEU A 515 -6.45 -16.85 24.11
CA LEU A 515 -5.93 -15.97 25.16
C LEU A 515 -6.54 -16.30 26.53
N THR A 516 -5.67 -16.58 27.50
CA THR A 516 -6.04 -16.90 28.89
C THR A 516 -5.61 -15.83 29.87
N LYS A 517 -4.50 -15.14 29.58
CA LYS A 517 -3.92 -14.10 30.43
C LYS A 517 -3.66 -12.83 29.60
N LEU A 518 -4.21 -11.71 30.05
CA LEU A 518 -4.01 -10.41 29.43
C LEU A 518 -3.58 -9.38 30.48
N SER A 519 -2.40 -8.81 30.30
CA SER A 519 -1.92 -7.70 31.12
C SER A 519 -1.89 -6.41 30.29
N LEU A 520 -2.57 -5.39 30.78
CA LEU A 520 -2.73 -4.07 30.17
C LEU A 520 -2.42 -2.97 31.20
N ALA A 521 -1.61 -3.25 32.22
CA ALA A 521 -1.33 -2.30 33.28
C ALA A 521 -0.73 -0.99 32.74
N GLY A 522 -1.08 0.16 33.31
CA GLY A 522 -0.53 1.46 32.92
C GLY A 522 -0.83 1.89 31.48
N ASN A 523 -2.01 1.60 30.96
CA ASN A 523 -2.48 2.02 29.63
C ASN A 523 -3.46 3.22 29.73
N LYS A 524 -4.30 3.44 28.69
CA LYS A 524 -5.26 4.54 28.58
C LYS A 524 -6.71 4.05 28.46
N ILE A 525 -7.05 2.98 29.18
CA ILE A 525 -8.41 2.45 29.28
C ILE A 525 -9.18 3.29 30.31
N LYS A 526 -10.22 3.98 29.85
CA LYS A 526 -10.94 5.01 30.61
C LYS A 526 -12.25 4.54 31.22
N SER A 527 -12.92 3.55 30.61
CA SER A 527 -14.24 3.10 31.04
C SER A 527 -14.45 1.61 30.79
N VAL A 528 -15.37 1.00 31.54
CA VAL A 528 -15.75 -0.41 31.40
C VAL A 528 -16.32 -0.73 30.01
N SER A 529 -16.97 0.24 29.37
CA SER A 529 -17.42 0.10 27.97
C SER A 529 -16.31 -0.30 27.00
N GLN A 530 -15.05 0.14 27.22
CA GLN A 530 -13.90 -0.25 26.39
C GLN A 530 -13.42 -1.68 26.68
N VAL A 531 -13.73 -2.22 27.87
CA VAL A 531 -13.44 -3.59 28.29
C VAL A 531 -14.46 -4.58 27.73
N THR A 532 -15.68 -4.15 27.40
CA THR A 532 -16.74 -5.02 26.83
C THR A 532 -16.35 -5.76 25.56
N ALA A 533 -15.38 -5.24 24.79
CA ALA A 533 -14.82 -5.94 23.64
C ALA A 533 -14.23 -7.32 24.02
N LEU A 534 -13.71 -7.46 25.24
CA LEU A 534 -13.10 -8.70 25.72
C LEU A 534 -14.12 -9.80 26.01
N THR A 535 -15.43 -9.53 25.96
CA THR A 535 -16.48 -10.56 26.17
C THR A 535 -16.44 -11.67 25.12
N GLN A 536 -15.83 -11.42 23.96
CA GLN A 536 -15.62 -12.42 22.92
C GLN A 536 -14.51 -13.43 23.28
N LEU A 537 -13.64 -13.09 24.23
CA LEU A 537 -12.52 -13.93 24.67
C LEU A 537 -12.98 -14.95 25.70
N LYS A 538 -13.60 -16.02 25.22
CA LYS A 538 -14.22 -17.05 26.07
C LYS A 538 -13.25 -17.73 27.03
N ASN A 539 -11.97 -17.80 26.69
CA ASN A 539 -10.94 -18.47 27.49
C ASN A 539 -10.16 -17.52 28.41
N LEU A 540 -10.50 -16.22 28.45
CA LEU A 540 -9.78 -15.25 29.27
C LEU A 540 -10.07 -15.48 30.77
N GLU A 541 -9.03 -15.84 31.53
CA GLU A 541 -9.13 -16.17 32.95
C GLU A 541 -8.48 -15.13 33.85
N SER A 542 -7.45 -14.42 33.38
CA SER A 542 -6.73 -13.41 34.17
C SER A 542 -6.59 -12.11 33.38
N LEU A 543 -7.01 -11.01 34.00
CA LEU A 543 -6.96 -9.67 33.44
C LEU A 543 -6.31 -8.69 34.43
N ASN A 544 -5.25 -8.00 34.00
CA ASN A 544 -4.62 -6.95 34.77
C ASN A 544 -4.80 -5.59 34.10
N LEU A 545 -5.51 -4.67 34.76
CA LEU A 545 -5.73 -3.29 34.31
C LEU A 545 -5.11 -2.25 35.24
N LYS A 546 -4.31 -2.67 36.23
CA LYS A 546 -3.73 -1.77 37.23
C LYS A 546 -3.12 -0.50 36.63
N GLY A 547 -3.45 0.66 37.18
CA GLY A 547 -2.92 1.94 36.72
C GLY A 547 -3.53 2.47 35.41
N ASN A 548 -4.67 1.93 34.97
CA ASN A 548 -5.51 2.55 33.95
C ASN A 548 -6.54 3.50 34.60
N PRO A 549 -6.98 4.58 33.93
CA PRO A 549 -8.00 5.48 34.46
C PRO A 549 -9.32 4.80 34.88
N VAL A 550 -9.70 3.69 34.24
CA VAL A 550 -10.88 2.89 34.66
C VAL A 550 -10.78 2.36 36.11
N CYS A 551 -9.57 2.25 36.67
CA CYS A 551 -9.36 1.81 38.05
C CYS A 551 -9.70 2.89 39.09
N GLU A 552 -9.92 4.14 38.67
CA GLU A 552 -10.37 5.24 39.53
C GLU A 552 -11.87 5.13 39.86
N ASP A 553 -12.63 4.40 39.05
CA ASP A 553 -14.03 4.11 39.30
C ASP A 553 -14.16 2.97 40.33
N GLU A 554 -14.84 3.25 41.44
CA GLU A 554 -15.05 2.29 42.53
C GLU A 554 -15.96 1.13 42.13
N GLU A 555 -16.86 1.35 41.16
CA GLU A 555 -17.81 0.33 40.67
C GLU A 555 -17.20 -0.54 39.56
N ALA A 556 -16.10 -0.11 38.93
CA ALA A 556 -15.49 -0.80 37.80
C ALA A 556 -15.11 -2.26 38.10
N THR A 557 -14.69 -2.58 39.33
CA THR A 557 -14.38 -3.98 39.72
C THR A 557 -15.59 -4.88 39.50
N LYS A 558 -16.75 -4.46 40.00
CA LYS A 558 -17.98 -5.24 39.94
C LYS A 558 -18.51 -5.31 38.51
N GLU A 559 -18.55 -4.18 37.81
CA GLU A 559 -19.06 -4.10 36.43
C GLU A 559 -18.20 -4.94 35.46
N ILE A 560 -16.87 -4.93 35.61
CA ILE A 560 -15.97 -5.75 34.79
C ILE A 560 -16.16 -7.24 35.08
N MET A 561 -16.26 -7.64 36.35
CA MET A 561 -16.48 -9.05 36.71
C MET A 561 -17.86 -9.56 36.24
N GLU A 562 -18.90 -8.70 36.28
CA GLU A 562 -20.22 -9.02 35.72
C GLU A 562 -20.20 -9.12 34.19
N THR A 563 -19.44 -8.23 33.53
CA THR A 563 -19.29 -8.21 32.07
C THR A 563 -18.48 -9.41 31.57
N LEU A 564 -17.39 -9.76 32.26
CA LEU A 564 -16.44 -10.81 31.92
C LEU A 564 -16.58 -12.00 32.88
N GLY A 565 -17.70 -12.71 32.79
CA GLY A 565 -18.06 -13.79 33.72
C GLY A 565 -17.11 -15.01 33.77
N ASN A 566 -16.12 -15.09 32.88
CA ASN A 566 -15.14 -16.17 32.83
C ASN A 566 -13.84 -15.87 33.59
N LEU A 567 -13.66 -14.63 34.09
CA LEU A 567 -12.45 -14.24 34.82
C LEU A 567 -12.36 -14.93 36.19
N LYS A 568 -11.19 -15.51 36.46
CA LYS A 568 -10.78 -16.03 37.77
C LYS A 568 -9.96 -15.01 38.55
N GLU A 569 -9.23 -14.15 37.84
CA GLU A 569 -8.34 -13.14 38.43
C GLU A 569 -8.52 -11.78 37.72
N LEU A 570 -8.77 -10.74 38.51
CA LEU A 570 -8.83 -9.35 38.04
C LEU A 570 -7.96 -8.47 38.94
N VAL A 571 -6.98 -7.77 38.35
CA VAL A 571 -6.07 -6.87 39.08
C VAL A 571 -6.32 -5.42 38.68
N LEU A 572 -6.80 -4.60 39.62
CA LEU A 572 -7.04 -3.15 39.43
C LEU A 572 -6.19 -2.25 40.33
N ARG A 573 -5.65 -2.77 41.45
CA ARG A 573 -4.92 -1.99 42.48
C ARG A 573 -3.56 -2.58 42.81
#